data_AF-A4CHQ4-F1
#
_entry.id   AF-A4CHQ4-F1
#
_cell.length_a   1.000
_cell.length_b   1.000
_cell.length_c   1.000
_cell.angle_alpha   90.00
_cell.angle_beta   90.00
_cell.angle_gamma   90.00
#
_symmetry.space_group_name_H-M   'P 1'
#
loop_
_entity.id
_entity.type
_entity.pdbx_description
1 polymer ?
#
loop_
_entity_poly.entity_id
_entity_poly.type
_entity_poly.pdbx_seq_one_letter_code
_entity_poly.pdbx_strand_id
1 'polypeptide(L)'
;MNGTSEVNLDAIYSYLQQDYETRGYNDALTNAEESYKKDNVELIYMDLRILIERAYAFYENLIANLDYHIDTRSRSGLVDLVEELKSRKETVQKHQEKIREIEAGVQNSSGLSKRAELSYTRGFHKGLVAITQSQILK
;
A
#
# COMPACT_ATOMS: atom_id res chain seq x y z
N MET A 1 -19.64 16.17 5.36
CA MET A 1 -18.24 15.70 5.35
C MET A 1 -18.25 14.30 4.74
N ASN A 2 -18.04 14.18 3.43
CA ASN A 2 -18.04 12.90 2.75
C ASN A 2 -16.66 12.26 2.90
N GLY A 3 -16.44 11.60 4.03
CA GLY A 3 -15.22 10.87 4.36
C GLY A 3 -15.30 9.42 3.93
N THR A 4 -15.48 9.14 2.64
CA THR A 4 -14.94 7.89 2.10
C THR A 4 -13.46 8.17 1.90
N SER A 5 -12.62 7.73 2.83
CA SER A 5 -11.17 7.75 2.64
C SER A 5 -10.87 7.03 1.32
N GLU A 6 -10.60 7.79 0.25
CA GLU A 6 -10.34 7.24 -1.07
C GLU A 6 -9.07 6.40 -0.97
N VAL A 7 -9.21 5.09 -1.18
CA VAL A 7 -8.04 4.22 -1.29
C VAL A 7 -7.39 4.52 -2.63
N ASN A 8 -6.33 5.30 -2.58
CA ASN A 8 -5.57 5.76 -3.73
C ASN A 8 -4.09 5.39 -3.55
N LEU A 9 -3.24 5.84 -4.46
CA LEU A 9 -1.80 5.56 -4.41
C LEU A 9 -1.15 6.06 -3.08
N ASP A 10 -1.61 7.17 -2.53
CA ASP A 10 -1.09 7.71 -1.26
C ASP A 10 -1.45 6.84 -0.06
N ALA A 11 -2.61 6.19 -0.07
CA ALA A 11 -3.00 5.24 0.97
C ALA A 11 -2.03 4.05 1.01
N ILE A 12 -1.59 3.56 -0.15
CA ILE A 12 -0.59 2.48 -0.25
C ILE A 12 0.76 2.95 0.31
N TYR A 13 1.23 4.14 -0.08
CA TYR A 13 2.49 4.68 0.45
C TYR A 13 2.42 4.92 1.96
N SER A 14 1.31 5.46 2.45
CA SER A 14 1.09 5.71 3.88
C SER A 14 1.15 4.40 4.67
N TYR A 15 0.52 3.34 4.16
CA TYR A 15 0.58 2.01 4.75
C TYR A 15 2.02 1.46 4.78
N LEU A 16 2.76 1.55 3.69
CA LEU A 16 4.14 1.07 3.59
C LEU A 16 5.14 1.86 4.45
N GLN A 17 4.81 3.11 4.80
CA GLN A 17 5.64 4.00 5.62
C GLN A 17 5.32 3.96 7.11
N GLN A 18 4.35 3.14 7.54
CA GLN A 18 4.04 2.97 8.95
C GLN A 18 5.25 2.48 9.76
N ASP A 19 5.21 2.75 11.06
CA ASP A 19 6.24 2.31 12.00
C ASP A 19 6.08 0.82 12.35
N TYR A 20 6.46 -0.03 11.40
CA TYR A 20 6.48 -1.48 11.58
C TYR A 20 7.53 -1.93 12.61
N GLU A 21 8.57 -1.15 12.85
CA GLU A 21 9.61 -1.53 13.80
C GLU A 21 9.09 -1.51 15.23
N THR A 22 8.41 -0.43 15.63
CA THR A 22 7.79 -0.35 16.95
C THR A 22 6.71 -1.43 17.11
N ARG A 23 5.93 -1.70 16.07
CA ARG A 23 4.96 -2.80 16.07
C ARG A 23 5.64 -4.15 16.33
N GLY A 24 6.67 -4.48 15.55
CA GLY A 24 7.40 -5.73 15.72
C GLY A 24 8.03 -5.87 17.10
N TYR A 25 8.59 -4.78 17.64
CA TYR A 25 9.13 -4.76 19.00
C TYR A 25 8.09 -5.14 20.05
N ASN A 26 6.92 -4.49 20.02
CA ASN A 26 5.83 -4.75 20.96
C ASN A 26 5.25 -6.17 20.81
N ASP A 27 5.14 -6.65 19.57
CA ASP A 27 4.65 -8.00 19.27
C ASP A 27 5.57 -9.06 19.87
N ALA A 28 6.90 -8.88 19.79
CA ALA A 28 7.86 -9.79 20.43
C ALA A 28 7.76 -9.80 21.96
N LEU A 29 7.45 -8.66 22.59
CA LEU A 29 7.21 -8.60 24.04
C LEU A 29 5.95 -9.34 24.46
N THR A 30 4.99 -9.50 23.55
CA THR A 30 3.72 -10.19 23.78
C THR A 30 3.83 -11.68 23.49
N ASN A 31 4.43 -12.04 22.35
CA ASN A 31 4.68 -13.42 21.94
C ASN A 31 6.01 -13.51 21.18
N ALA A 32 6.96 -14.24 21.77
CA ALA A 32 8.32 -14.40 21.27
C ALA A 32 8.49 -15.51 20.22
N GLU A 33 7.41 -16.22 19.85
CA GLU A 33 7.48 -17.33 18.91
C GLU A 33 7.79 -16.87 17.47
N GLU A 34 8.66 -17.63 16.80
CA GLU A 34 9.04 -17.36 15.41
C GLU A 34 7.87 -17.55 14.43
N SER A 35 6.93 -18.45 14.72
CA SER A 35 5.66 -18.61 14.00
C SER A 35 4.84 -17.32 14.05
N TYR A 36 4.66 -16.75 15.24
CA TYR A 36 3.92 -15.50 15.44
C TYR A 36 4.49 -14.34 14.61
N LYS A 37 5.83 -14.24 14.55
CA LYS A 37 6.50 -13.27 13.68
C LYS A 37 6.17 -13.48 12.20
N LYS A 38 6.22 -14.72 11.72
CA LYS A 38 5.94 -15.06 10.31
C LYS A 38 4.50 -14.75 9.94
N ASP A 39 3.54 -15.11 10.78
CA ASP A 39 2.12 -14.85 10.56
C ASP A 39 1.86 -13.34 10.46
N ASN A 40 2.47 -12.53 11.33
CA ASN A 40 2.33 -11.07 11.26
C ASN A 40 2.96 -10.45 10.01
N VAL A 41 4.10 -10.98 9.52
CA VAL A 41 4.65 -10.57 8.23
C VAL A 41 3.68 -10.90 7.09
N GLU A 42 3.09 -12.09 7.12
CA GLU A 42 2.10 -12.50 6.12
C GLU A 42 0.86 -11.59 6.14
N LEU A 43 0.35 -11.24 7.32
CA LEU A 43 -0.75 -10.29 7.49
C LEU A 43 -0.41 -8.92 6.90
N ILE A 44 0.82 -8.40 7.11
CA ILE A 44 1.26 -7.14 6.51
C ILE A 44 1.14 -7.18 4.98
N TYR A 45 1.53 -8.30 4.37
CA TYR A 45 1.43 -8.49 2.92
C TYR A 45 -0.02 -8.67 2.44
N MET A 46 -0.87 -9.38 3.19
CA MET A 46 -2.30 -9.53 2.86
C MET A 46 -3.03 -8.19 2.88
N ASP A 47 -2.83 -7.40 3.94
CA ASP A 47 -3.41 -6.07 4.07
C ASP A 47 -2.96 -5.13 2.94
N LEU A 48 -1.67 -5.20 2.56
CA LEU A 48 -1.14 -4.45 1.42
C LEU A 48 -1.81 -4.85 0.10
N ARG A 49 -2.04 -6.15 -0.13
CA ARG A 49 -2.72 -6.64 -1.35
C ARG A 49 -4.15 -6.11 -1.42
N ILE A 50 -4.88 -6.13 -0.31
CA ILE A 50 -6.24 -5.56 -0.24
C ILE A 50 -6.23 -4.08 -0.61
N LEU A 51 -5.25 -3.31 -0.11
CA LEU A 51 -5.12 -1.89 -0.45
C LEU A 51 -4.82 -1.68 -1.94
N ILE A 52 -3.93 -2.49 -2.52
CA ILE A 52 -3.59 -2.46 -3.95
C ILE A 52 -4.83 -2.76 -4.81
N GLU A 53 -5.57 -3.83 -4.50
CA GLU A 53 -6.80 -4.20 -5.24
C GLU A 53 -7.84 -3.08 -5.21
N ARG A 54 -8.07 -2.49 -4.04
CA ARG A 54 -9.00 -1.37 -3.87
C ARG A 54 -8.56 -0.13 -4.66
N ALA A 55 -7.28 0.21 -4.61
CA ALA A 55 -6.75 1.35 -5.37
C ALA A 55 -6.84 1.11 -6.88
N TYR A 56 -6.51 -0.10 -7.33
CA TYR A 56 -6.59 -0.46 -8.74
C TYR A 56 -8.02 -0.33 -9.27
N ALA A 57 -9.01 -0.87 -8.54
CA ALA A 57 -10.42 -0.75 -8.88
C ALA A 57 -10.89 0.72 -8.89
N PHE A 58 -10.40 1.56 -7.98
CA PHE A 58 -10.71 2.99 -7.98
C PHE A 58 -10.23 3.67 -9.27
N TYR A 59 -8.95 3.49 -9.64
CA TYR A 59 -8.41 4.11 -10.85
C TYR A 59 -9.02 3.54 -12.14
N GLU A 60 -9.36 2.26 -12.18
CA GLU A 60 -10.08 1.65 -13.30
C GLU A 60 -11.45 2.29 -13.53
N ASN A 61 -12.25 2.45 -12.46
CA ASN A 61 -13.53 3.14 -12.53
C ASN A 61 -13.39 4.61 -12.93
N LEU A 62 -12.33 5.29 -12.46
CA LEU A 62 -12.06 6.68 -12.84
C LEU A 62 -11.72 6.80 -14.33
N ILE A 63 -10.92 5.89 -14.88
CA ILE A 63 -10.61 5.84 -16.32
C ILE A 63 -11.88 5.63 -17.13
N ALA A 64 -12.74 4.67 -16.76
CA ALA A 64 -13.99 4.40 -17.46
C ALA A 64 -14.92 5.64 -17.49
N ASN A 65 -15.02 6.37 -16.38
CA ASN A 65 -15.78 7.62 -16.31
C ASN A 65 -15.18 8.72 -17.20
N LEU A 66 -13.85 8.87 -17.20
CA LEU A 66 -13.17 9.82 -18.08
C LEU A 66 -13.40 9.49 -19.55
N ASP A 67 -13.35 8.21 -19.93
CA ASP A 67 -13.61 7.77 -21.31
C ASP A 67 -15.04 8.08 -21.76
N TYR A 68 -16.03 7.84 -20.90
CA TYR A 68 -17.41 8.23 -21.16
C TYR A 68 -17.55 9.75 -21.38
N HIS A 69 -16.89 10.56 -20.55
CA HIS A 69 -16.92 12.01 -20.71
C HIS A 69 -16.19 12.47 -21.97
N ILE A 70 -15.01 11.95 -22.27
CA ILE A 70 -14.28 12.25 -23.52
C ILE A 70 -15.17 11.99 -24.74
N ASP A 71 -15.82 10.83 -24.79
CA ASP A 71 -16.69 10.43 -25.89
C ASP A 71 -17.91 11.36 -26.05
N THR A 72 -18.61 11.65 -24.95
CA THR A 72 -19.79 12.54 -24.99
C THR A 72 -19.45 13.99 -25.36
N ARG A 73 -18.30 14.50 -24.90
CA ARG A 73 -17.87 15.88 -25.15
C ARG A 73 -17.31 16.04 -26.56
N SER A 74 -16.62 15.01 -27.06
CA SER A 74 -16.16 14.93 -28.45
C SER A 74 -17.32 15.02 -29.44
N ARG A 75 -18.39 14.24 -29.23
CA ARG A 75 -19.62 14.35 -30.03
C ARG A 75 -20.29 15.72 -29.99
N SER A 76 -20.07 16.47 -28.92
CA SER A 76 -20.63 17.82 -28.73
C SER A 76 -19.74 18.93 -29.30
N GLY A 77 -18.58 18.59 -29.88
CA GLY A 77 -17.62 19.56 -30.43
C GLY A 77 -16.85 20.35 -29.37
N LEU A 78 -16.83 19.91 -28.11
CA LEU A 78 -16.17 20.61 -27.00
C LEU A 78 -14.67 20.26 -26.94
N VAL A 79 -13.92 20.68 -27.96
CA VAL A 79 -12.52 20.27 -28.19
C VAL A 79 -11.60 20.55 -26.99
N ASP A 80 -11.64 21.76 -26.44
CA ASP A 80 -10.75 22.13 -25.32
C ASP A 80 -10.99 21.24 -24.08
N LEU A 81 -12.25 20.94 -23.78
CA LEU A 81 -12.62 20.07 -22.67
C LEU A 81 -12.22 18.61 -22.93
N VAL A 82 -12.27 18.16 -24.18
CA VAL A 82 -11.78 16.82 -24.54
C VAL A 82 -10.29 16.69 -24.28
N GLU A 83 -9.50 17.70 -24.64
CA GLU A 83 -8.05 17.68 -24.41
C GLU A 83 -7.70 17.74 -22.92
N GLU A 84 -8.43 18.54 -22.13
CA GLU A 84 -8.30 18.54 -20.67
C GLU A 84 -8.57 17.16 -20.07
N LEU A 85 -9.67 16.51 -20.48
CA LEU A 85 -10.04 15.18 -19.97
C LEU A 85 -9.03 14.10 -20.38
N LYS A 86 -8.47 14.16 -21.59
CA LYS A 86 -7.39 13.27 -22.03
C LYS A 86 -6.14 13.44 -21.19
N SER A 87 -5.73 14.68 -20.92
CA SER A 87 -4.57 14.97 -20.08
C SER A 87 -4.77 14.42 -18.65
N ARG A 88 -5.97 14.61 -18.08
CA ARG A 88 -6.32 14.04 -16.78
C ARG A 88 -6.30 12.50 -16.81
N LYS A 89 -6.82 11.87 -17.86
CA LYS A 89 -6.77 10.41 -18.03
C LYS A 89 -5.33 9.90 -18.06
N GLU A 90 -4.43 10.59 -18.75
CA GLU A 90 -3.01 10.23 -18.78
C GLU A 90 -2.39 10.23 -17.37
N THR A 91 -2.69 11.24 -16.54
CA THR A 91 -2.25 11.27 -15.14
C THR A 91 -2.79 10.09 -14.33
N VAL A 92 -4.08 9.79 -14.48
CA VAL A 92 -4.75 8.66 -13.80
C VAL A 92 -4.12 7.32 -14.22
N GLN A 93 -3.80 7.16 -15.51
CA GLN A 93 -3.12 5.97 -16.02
C GLN A 93 -1.71 5.80 -15.44
N LYS A 94 -0.95 6.90 -15.29
CA LYS A 94 0.37 6.87 -14.63
C LYS A 94 0.27 6.41 -13.17
N HIS A 95 -0.77 6.83 -12.44
CA HIS A 95 -1.00 6.33 -11.07
C HIS A 95 -1.34 4.84 -11.06
N GLN A 96 -2.17 4.37 -11.99
CA GLN A 96 -2.50 2.95 -12.11
C GLN A 96 -1.28 2.09 -12.45
N GLU A 97 -0.40 2.58 -13.33
CA GLU A 97 0.87 1.92 -13.65
C GLU A 97 1.76 1.82 -12.41
N LYS A 98 1.84 2.89 -11.61
CA LYS A 98 2.61 2.86 -10.36
C LYS A 98 2.10 1.82 -9.36
N ILE A 99 0.78 1.63 -9.29
CA ILE A 99 0.17 0.59 -8.45
C ILE A 99 0.59 -0.79 -8.92
N ARG A 100 0.59 -1.05 -10.24
CA ARG A 100 1.07 -2.32 -10.81
C ARG A 100 2.55 -2.57 -10.52
N GLU A 101 3.39 -1.54 -10.55
CA GLU A 101 4.80 -1.67 -10.16
C GLU A 101 4.93 -2.09 -8.69
N ILE A 102 4.13 -1.51 -7.79
CA ILE A 102 4.14 -1.87 -6.36
C ILE A 102 3.67 -3.32 -6.19
N GLU A 103 2.61 -3.73 -6.88
CA GLU A 103 2.09 -5.10 -6.87
C GLU A 103 3.15 -6.11 -7.33
N ALA A 104 3.86 -5.81 -8.42
CA ALA A 104 4.97 -6.63 -8.88
C ALA A 104 6.11 -6.70 -7.84
N GLY A 105 6.37 -5.61 -7.12
CA GLY A 105 7.31 -5.59 -5.99
C GLY A 105 6.87 -6.49 -4.83
N VAL A 106 5.57 -6.53 -4.52
CA VAL A 106 4.99 -7.46 -3.53
C VAL A 106 5.19 -8.92 -3.93
N GLN A 107 4.91 -9.27 -5.18
CA GLN A 107 5.07 -10.64 -5.68
C GLN A 107 6.53 -11.11 -5.65
N ASN A 108 7.47 -10.20 -5.93
CA ASN A 108 8.91 -10.48 -5.94
C ASN A 108 9.60 -10.23 -4.58
N SER A 109 8.84 -9.92 -3.53
CA SER A 109 9.39 -9.59 -2.20
C SER A 109 10.50 -8.53 -2.23
N SER A 110 10.29 -7.45 -2.98
CA SER A 110 11.29 -6.41 -3.24
C SER A 110 10.75 -4.99 -3.02
N GLY A 111 11.63 -3.99 -3.06
CA GLY A 111 11.23 -2.59 -2.94
C GLY A 111 10.62 -2.22 -1.59
N LEU A 112 9.55 -1.41 -1.62
CA LEU A 112 8.95 -0.84 -0.41
C LEU A 112 8.23 -1.87 0.47
N SER A 113 7.64 -2.91 -0.12
CA SER A 113 7.01 -3.99 0.64
C SER A 113 8.04 -4.78 1.44
N LYS A 114 9.22 -5.04 0.84
CA LYS A 114 10.34 -5.66 1.56
C LYS A 114 10.86 -4.78 2.70
N ARG A 115 10.86 -3.46 2.53
CA ARG A 115 11.24 -2.53 3.61
C ARG A 115 10.32 -2.70 4.82
N ALA A 116 9.01 -2.83 4.63
CA ALA A 116 8.04 -3.02 5.72
C ALA A 116 8.32 -4.33 6.49
N GLU A 117 8.52 -5.44 5.77
CA GLU A 117 8.91 -6.73 6.36
C GLU A 117 10.21 -6.63 7.16
N LEU A 118 11.25 -6.02 6.59
CA LEU A 118 12.55 -5.87 7.27
C LEU A 118 12.44 -5.01 8.52
N SER A 119 11.67 -3.92 8.45
CA SER A 119 11.40 -3.03 9.58
C SER A 119 10.71 -3.79 10.73
N TYR A 120 9.64 -4.52 10.42
CA TYR A 120 8.93 -5.38 11.37
C TYR A 120 9.85 -6.43 12.00
N THR A 121 10.58 -7.17 11.16
CA THR A 121 11.48 -8.25 11.61
C THR A 121 12.60 -7.71 12.50
N ARG A 122 13.15 -6.53 12.19
CA ARG A 122 14.15 -5.86 13.02
C ARG A 122 13.59 -5.47 14.38
N GLY A 123 12.40 -4.89 14.40
CA GLY A 123 11.68 -4.56 15.63
C GLY A 123 11.48 -5.78 16.52
N PHE A 124 10.96 -6.86 15.93
CA PHE A 124 10.74 -8.12 16.62
C PHE A 124 12.02 -8.66 17.25
N HIS A 125 13.12 -8.68 16.50
CA HIS A 125 14.41 -9.12 17.03
C HIS A 125 14.90 -8.25 18.20
N LYS A 126 14.72 -6.93 18.15
CA LYS A 126 15.04 -6.04 19.28
C LYS A 126 14.21 -6.38 20.52
N GLY A 127 12.93 -6.73 20.36
CA GLY A 127 12.08 -7.16 21.48
C GLY A 127 12.57 -8.46 22.12
N LEU A 128 12.97 -9.46 21.31
CA LEU A 128 13.55 -10.70 21.81
C LEU A 128 14.85 -10.48 22.61
N VAL A 129 15.73 -9.59 22.12
CA VAL A 129 16.96 -9.21 22.84
C VAL A 129 16.62 -8.56 24.18
N ALA A 130 15.63 -7.67 24.22
CA ALA A 130 15.20 -7.01 25.46
C ALA A 130 14.66 -8.01 26.49
N ILE A 131 13.85 -8.99 26.06
CA ILE A 131 13.37 -10.08 26.93
C ILE A 131 14.54 -10.87 27.50
N THR A 132 15.46 -11.32 26.64
CA THR A 132 16.61 -12.12 27.04
C THR A 132 17.50 -11.38 28.05
N GLN A 133 17.80 -10.11 27.79
CA GLN A 133 18.58 -9.27 28.72
C GLN A 133 17.88 -9.13 30.07
N SER A 134 16.55 -8.95 30.09
CA SER A 134 15.79 -8.84 31.34
C SER A 134 15.76 -10.13 32.16
N GLN A 135 15.89 -11.29 31.51
CA GLN A 135 15.94 -12.60 32.16
C GLN A 135 17.34 -12.92 32.71
N ILE A 136 18.40 -12.49 32.01
CA ILE A 136 19.79 -12.70 32.44
C ILE A 136 20.19 -11.75 33.59
N LEU A 137 19.60 -10.56 33.66
CA LEU A 137 19.87 -9.57 34.70
C LEU A 137 19.04 -9.76 35.99
N LYS A 138 18.24 -10.81 36.07
CA LYS A 138 17.53 -11.25 37.29
C LYS A 138 18.32 -12.34 38.00
#